data_AF-A0A3B5KG75-F1
#
_entry.id   AF-A0A3B5KG75-F1
#
_cell.length_a   1.000
_cell.length_b   1.000
_cell.length_c   1.000
_cell.angle_alpha   90.00
_cell.angle_beta   90.00
_cell.angle_gamma   90.00
#
_symmetry.space_group_name_H-M   'P 1'
#
loop_
_entity.id
_entity.type
_entity.pdbx_description
1 polymer ?
#
loop_
_entity_poly.entity_id
_entity_poly.type
_entity_poly.pdbx_seq_one_letter_code
_entity_poly.pdbx_strand_id
1 'polypeptide(L)'
;MAEESSLPHQIRTAERSVVFLRQEHLTLLHGLHLEILSLQKRCSELTTELKTMPQGKSQIELQEEEELLENRCQRVGSRLAERESTLAELQKELTQKGALVGALRANLKEKERHFLEELKLRSHCSNILNAELQKQAETAAYLSFQLHAARQKLHHQRMQQRQGLLTRANPQGAQYGAEHNSLSPYLPSGASPSSPVVKPKRKSTRSSLKVERARECVPIERVTGPEEPTAMPDPALFLHPWRHRAHPRHTGAQRQPSLHLNKESANGDGEDLGQPRDEAARLVSSTTAPPAAEAKAD
;
A
#
# COMPACT_ATOMS: atom_id res chain seq x y z
N MET A 1 -4.50 63.90 -114.60
CA MET A 1 -4.28 62.49 -115.00
C MET A 1 -3.78 61.66 -113.81
N ALA A 2 -4.52 61.59 -112.71
CA ALA A 2 -4.18 60.78 -111.52
C ALA A 2 -5.35 59.93 -110.98
N GLU A 3 -6.55 60.09 -111.56
CA GLU A 3 -7.81 59.49 -111.06
C GLU A 3 -8.11 58.11 -111.69
N GLU A 4 -7.74 57.87 -112.95
CA GLU A 4 -8.05 56.59 -113.64
C GLU A 4 -7.23 55.39 -113.13
N SER A 5 -6.05 55.62 -112.54
CA SER A 5 -5.28 54.57 -111.86
C SER A 5 -5.76 54.26 -110.43
N SER A 6 -6.70 55.05 -109.89
CA SER A 6 -7.20 54.94 -108.50
C SER A 6 -8.28 53.86 -108.35
N LEU A 7 -9.26 53.83 -109.26
CA LEU A 7 -10.38 52.87 -109.26
C LEU A 7 -9.95 51.39 -109.34
N PRO A 8 -9.08 50.96 -110.28
CA PRO A 8 -8.66 49.55 -110.35
C PRO A 8 -7.82 49.14 -109.12
N HIS A 9 -7.12 50.08 -108.49
CA HIS A 9 -6.37 49.82 -107.27
C HIS A 9 -7.30 49.64 -106.06
N GLN A 10 -8.37 50.44 -105.97
CA GLN A 10 -9.42 50.30 -104.95
C GLN A 10 -10.18 48.98 -105.09
N ILE A 11 -10.54 48.56 -106.32
CA ILE A 11 -11.19 47.27 -106.58
C ILE A 11 -10.29 46.11 -106.14
N ARG A 12 -8.99 46.11 -106.53
CA ARG A 12 -8.04 45.08 -106.09
C ARG A 12 -7.86 45.04 -104.56
N THR A 13 -7.93 46.20 -103.90
CA THR A 13 -7.84 46.29 -102.43
C THR A 13 -9.09 45.73 -101.77
N ALA A 14 -10.27 46.06 -102.30
CA ALA A 14 -11.56 45.53 -101.84
C ALA A 14 -11.66 44.01 -102.05
N GLU A 15 -11.18 43.47 -103.18
CA GLU A 15 -11.13 42.04 -103.45
C GLU A 15 -10.23 41.31 -102.44
N ARG A 16 -9.05 41.86 -102.15
CA ARG A 16 -8.15 41.32 -101.11
C ARG A 16 -8.79 41.36 -99.73
N SER A 17 -9.47 42.46 -99.37
CA SER A 17 -10.18 42.53 -98.09
C SER A 17 -11.34 41.54 -98.02
N VAL A 18 -12.08 41.31 -99.11
CA VAL A 18 -13.16 40.29 -99.13
C VAL A 18 -12.60 38.88 -98.95
N VAL A 19 -11.47 38.55 -99.60
CA VAL A 19 -10.80 37.26 -99.40
C VAL A 19 -10.30 37.12 -97.96
N PHE A 20 -9.75 38.19 -97.39
CA PHE A 20 -9.33 38.23 -95.99
C PHE A 20 -10.51 38.01 -95.02
N LEU A 21 -11.62 38.75 -95.18
CA LEU A 21 -12.82 38.54 -94.37
C LEU A 21 -13.37 37.12 -94.51
N ARG A 22 -13.36 36.55 -95.71
CA ARG A 22 -13.79 35.16 -95.93
C ARG A 22 -12.88 34.18 -95.19
N GLN A 23 -11.58 34.42 -95.19
CA GLN A 23 -10.61 33.61 -94.44
C GLN A 23 -10.87 33.74 -92.93
N GLU A 24 -11.04 34.96 -92.42
CA GLU A 24 -11.35 35.21 -91.00
C GLU A 24 -12.67 34.56 -90.58
N HIS A 25 -13.73 34.69 -91.38
CA HIS A 25 -15.02 34.03 -91.13
C HIS A 25 -14.87 32.50 -91.07
N LEU A 26 -14.10 31.90 -91.97
CA LEU A 26 -13.84 30.46 -91.94
C LEU A 26 -13.06 30.04 -90.68
N THR A 27 -12.06 30.83 -90.27
CA THR A 27 -11.30 30.55 -89.04
C THR A 27 -12.16 30.65 -87.78
N LEU A 28 -13.02 31.68 -87.69
CA LEU A 28 -13.95 31.85 -86.58
C LEU A 28 -14.95 30.69 -86.52
N LEU A 29 -15.53 30.32 -87.66
CA LEU A 29 -16.52 29.24 -87.74
C LEU A 29 -15.90 27.88 -87.37
N HIS A 30 -14.65 27.64 -87.78
CA HIS A 30 -13.89 26.46 -87.33
C HIS A 30 -13.61 26.48 -85.82
N GLY A 31 -13.19 27.62 -85.27
CA GLY A 31 -12.95 27.77 -83.82
C GLY A 31 -14.20 27.53 -82.98
N LEU A 32 -15.34 28.11 -83.37
CA LEU A 32 -16.63 27.90 -82.71
C LEU A 32 -17.06 26.43 -82.78
N HIS A 33 -16.81 25.75 -83.91
CA HIS A 33 -17.14 24.33 -84.02
C HIS A 33 -16.34 23.49 -83.01
N LEU A 34 -15.05 23.77 -82.82
CA LEU A 34 -14.23 23.08 -81.81
C LEU A 34 -14.69 23.38 -80.38
N GLU A 35 -15.09 24.62 -80.08
CA GLU A 35 -15.65 24.96 -78.76
C GLU A 35 -16.97 24.23 -78.48
N ILE A 36 -17.86 24.16 -79.48
CA ILE A 36 -19.11 23.40 -79.36
C ILE A 36 -18.82 21.93 -79.08
N LEU A 37 -17.88 21.31 -79.81
CA LEU A 37 -17.47 19.93 -79.57
C LEU A 37 -16.85 19.73 -78.17
N SER A 38 -16.03 20.67 -77.72
CA SER A 38 -15.43 20.65 -76.38
C SER A 38 -16.48 20.75 -75.28
N LEU A 39 -17.44 21.67 -75.42
CA LEU A 39 -18.58 21.81 -74.50
C LEU A 39 -19.46 20.56 -74.51
N GLN A 40 -19.78 20.02 -75.68
CA GLN A 40 -20.55 18.78 -75.80
C GLN A 40 -19.86 17.63 -75.09
N LYS A 41 -18.54 17.49 -75.25
CA LYS A 41 -17.74 16.49 -74.53
C LYS A 41 -17.83 16.71 -73.02
N ARG A 42 -17.60 17.94 -72.52
CA ARG A 42 -17.67 18.22 -71.08
C ARG A 42 -19.07 18.02 -70.49
N CYS A 43 -20.11 18.40 -71.22
CA CYS A 43 -21.49 18.12 -70.82
C CYS A 43 -21.77 16.62 -70.76
N SER A 44 -21.24 15.84 -71.71
CA SER A 44 -21.37 14.39 -71.69
C SER A 44 -20.60 13.76 -70.50
N GLU A 45 -19.40 14.23 -70.20
CA GLU A 45 -18.58 13.80 -69.06
C GLU A 45 -19.30 14.08 -67.74
N LEU A 46 -19.77 15.31 -67.52
CA LEU A 46 -20.53 15.68 -66.32
C LEU A 46 -21.84 14.88 -66.20
N THR A 47 -22.50 14.60 -67.33
CA THR A 47 -23.71 13.77 -67.34
C THR A 47 -23.38 12.32 -66.97
N THR A 48 -22.25 11.79 -67.43
CA THR A 48 -21.80 10.44 -67.03
C THR A 48 -21.37 10.43 -65.58
N GLU A 49 -20.61 11.43 -65.11
CA GLU A 49 -20.19 11.57 -63.71
C GLU A 49 -21.41 11.61 -62.80
N LEU A 50 -22.42 12.43 -63.10
CA LEU A 50 -23.66 12.50 -62.32
C LEU A 50 -24.43 11.17 -62.27
N LYS A 51 -24.39 10.38 -63.35
CA LYS A 51 -25.02 9.05 -63.42
C LYS A 51 -24.20 7.97 -62.72
N THR A 52 -22.87 8.08 -62.73
CA THR A 52 -21.95 7.13 -62.09
C THR A 52 -21.72 7.46 -60.62
N MET A 53 -21.89 8.72 -60.23
CA MET A 53 -22.03 9.10 -58.84
C MET A 53 -23.29 8.39 -58.37
N PRO A 54 -23.19 7.43 -57.42
CA PRO A 54 -24.38 6.93 -56.79
C PRO A 54 -25.10 8.16 -56.26
N GLN A 55 -26.38 8.32 -56.59
CA GLN A 55 -27.23 9.28 -55.90
C GLN A 55 -26.89 9.12 -54.42
N GLY A 56 -26.39 10.18 -53.78
CA GLY A 56 -25.92 10.09 -52.40
C GLY A 56 -26.93 9.32 -51.56
N LYS A 57 -26.43 8.54 -50.59
CA LYS A 57 -27.22 7.75 -49.62
C LYS A 57 -28.63 8.31 -49.51
N SER A 58 -29.65 7.48 -49.72
CA SER A 58 -31.03 7.97 -49.72
C SER A 58 -31.29 8.77 -48.44
N GLN A 59 -32.16 9.79 -48.49
CA GLN A 59 -32.46 10.64 -47.33
C GLN A 59 -32.74 9.81 -46.05
N ILE A 60 -33.34 8.63 -46.23
CA ILE A 60 -33.65 7.65 -45.19
C ILE A 60 -32.36 6.99 -44.66
N GLU A 61 -31.48 6.48 -45.53
CA GLU A 61 -30.19 5.89 -45.12
C GLU A 61 -29.30 6.88 -44.36
N LEU A 62 -29.30 8.15 -44.76
CA LEU A 62 -28.57 9.20 -44.05
C LEU A 62 -29.14 9.42 -42.64
N GLN A 63 -30.46 9.41 -42.51
CA GLN A 63 -31.14 9.57 -41.23
C GLN A 63 -30.91 8.38 -40.30
N GLU A 64 -30.89 7.16 -40.83
CA GLU A 64 -30.56 5.95 -40.07
C GLU A 64 -29.09 5.96 -39.59
N GLU A 65 -28.16 6.40 -40.44
CA GLU A 65 -26.75 6.52 -40.07
C GLU A 65 -26.53 7.61 -39.02
N GLU A 66 -27.21 8.75 -39.13
CA GLU A 66 -27.20 9.81 -38.14
C GLU A 66 -27.71 9.30 -36.80
N GLU A 67 -28.85 8.61 -36.77
CA GLU A 67 -29.41 8.02 -35.55
C GLU A 67 -28.44 7.00 -34.93
N LEU A 68 -27.80 6.14 -35.74
CA LEU A 68 -26.82 5.16 -35.25
C LEU A 68 -25.60 5.83 -34.64
N LEU A 69 -25.09 6.89 -35.28
CA LEU A 69 -23.98 7.68 -34.75
C LEU A 69 -24.37 8.39 -33.47
N GLU A 70 -25.57 8.96 -33.40
CA GLU A 70 -26.09 9.64 -32.21
C GLU A 70 -26.23 8.66 -31.05
N ASN A 71 -26.81 7.48 -31.28
CA ASN A 71 -26.87 6.39 -30.30
C ASN A 71 -25.48 5.94 -29.83
N ARG A 72 -24.49 5.88 -30.75
CA ARG A 72 -23.10 5.54 -30.40
C ARG A 72 -22.46 6.64 -29.55
N CYS A 73 -22.66 7.90 -29.90
CA CYS A 73 -22.19 9.06 -29.15
C CYS A 73 -22.81 9.11 -27.75
N GLN A 74 -24.12 8.91 -27.64
CA GLN A 74 -24.82 8.83 -26.36
C GLN A 74 -24.28 7.70 -25.49
N ARG A 75 -24.11 6.49 -26.04
CA ARG A 75 -23.55 5.35 -25.29
C ARG A 75 -22.13 5.63 -24.76
N VAL A 76 -21.28 6.23 -25.59
CA VAL A 76 -19.93 6.61 -25.16
C VAL A 76 -19.98 7.71 -24.11
N GLY A 77 -20.88 8.68 -24.28
CA GLY A 77 -21.13 9.75 -23.32
C GLY A 77 -21.57 9.23 -21.95
N SER A 78 -22.54 8.32 -21.90
CA SER A 78 -22.99 7.70 -20.64
C SER A 78 -21.87 6.94 -19.94
N ARG A 79 -21.09 6.16 -20.70
CA ARG A 79 -19.93 5.44 -20.16
C ARG A 79 -18.86 6.38 -19.62
N LEU A 80 -18.64 7.52 -20.28
CA LEU A 80 -17.70 8.53 -19.79
C LEU A 80 -18.21 9.16 -18.49
N ALA A 81 -19.49 9.54 -18.43
CA ALA A 81 -20.11 10.13 -17.24
C ALA A 81 -20.06 9.18 -16.02
N GLU A 82 -20.33 7.89 -16.23
CA GLU A 82 -20.17 6.87 -15.20
C GLU A 82 -18.72 6.83 -14.67
N ARG A 83 -17.72 6.83 -15.58
CA ARG A 83 -16.32 6.83 -15.18
C ARG A 83 -15.94 8.10 -14.43
N GLU A 84 -16.40 9.26 -14.86
CA GLU A 84 -16.18 10.53 -14.17
C GLU A 84 -16.79 10.53 -12.75
N SER A 85 -18.00 9.98 -12.59
CA SER A 85 -18.63 9.81 -11.26
C SER A 85 -17.78 8.91 -10.36
N THR A 86 -17.36 7.74 -10.85
CA THR A 86 -16.52 6.82 -10.07
C THR A 86 -15.18 7.45 -9.69
N LEU A 87 -14.55 8.21 -10.60
CA LEU A 87 -13.30 8.91 -10.30
C LEU A 87 -13.51 9.99 -9.23
N ALA A 88 -14.61 10.73 -9.30
CA ALA A 88 -14.95 11.75 -8.30
C ALA A 88 -15.20 11.14 -6.92
N GLU A 89 -15.86 9.98 -6.85
CA GLU A 89 -16.06 9.22 -5.61
C GLU A 89 -14.72 8.74 -5.02
N LEU A 90 -13.86 8.14 -5.85
CA LEU A 90 -12.54 7.69 -5.42
C LEU A 90 -11.66 8.84 -4.92
N GLN A 91 -11.75 10.02 -5.54
CA GLN A 91 -11.05 11.22 -5.06
C GLN A 91 -11.59 11.67 -3.69
N LYS A 92 -12.91 11.66 -3.48
CA LYS A 92 -13.51 11.96 -2.18
C LYS A 92 -13.06 10.95 -1.11
N GLU A 93 -13.04 9.66 -1.41
CA GLU A 93 -12.54 8.66 -0.49
C GLU A 93 -11.05 8.85 -0.16
N LEU A 94 -10.23 9.14 -1.17
CA LEU A 94 -8.80 9.35 -0.97
C LEU A 94 -8.53 10.55 -0.06
N THR A 95 -9.28 11.64 -0.25
CA THR A 95 -9.18 12.84 0.61
C THR A 95 -9.63 12.54 2.04
N GLN A 96 -10.73 11.83 2.24
CA GLN A 96 -11.21 11.41 3.56
C GLN A 96 -10.20 10.49 4.28
N LYS A 97 -9.69 9.47 3.57
CA LYS A 97 -8.66 8.56 4.09
C LYS A 97 -7.38 9.33 4.42
N GLY A 98 -6.98 10.28 3.58
CA GLY A 98 -5.85 11.18 3.83
C GLY A 98 -6.02 12.00 5.12
N ALA A 99 -7.20 12.58 5.33
CA ALA A 99 -7.53 13.32 6.55
C ALA A 99 -7.48 12.44 7.81
N LEU A 100 -8.04 11.22 7.74
CA LEU A 100 -7.98 10.26 8.84
C LEU A 100 -6.54 9.86 9.19
N VAL A 101 -5.72 9.55 8.19
CA VAL A 101 -4.30 9.25 8.38
C VAL A 101 -3.57 10.44 9.01
N GLY A 102 -3.89 11.66 8.58
CA GLY A 102 -3.36 12.90 9.19
C GLY A 102 -3.71 13.01 10.68
N ALA A 103 -4.98 12.79 11.04
CA ALA A 103 -5.46 12.83 12.41
C ALA A 103 -4.80 11.75 13.29
N LEU A 104 -4.70 10.51 12.79
CA LEU A 104 -4.03 9.42 13.50
C LEU A 104 -2.55 9.70 13.73
N ARG A 105 -1.83 10.22 12.73
CA ARG A 105 -0.43 10.63 12.89
C ARG A 105 -0.26 11.74 13.92
N ALA A 106 -1.15 12.73 13.94
CA ALA A 106 -1.14 13.78 14.94
C ALA A 106 -1.40 13.23 16.35
N ASN A 107 -2.36 12.31 16.49
CA ASN A 107 -2.68 11.67 17.76
C ASN A 107 -1.51 10.83 18.29
N LEU A 108 -0.85 10.05 17.44
CA LEU A 108 0.33 9.28 17.84
C LEU A 108 1.46 10.19 18.33
N LYS A 109 1.75 11.29 17.62
CA LYS A 109 2.73 12.29 18.06
C LYS A 109 2.34 12.93 19.39
N GLU A 110 1.04 13.15 19.62
CA GLU A 110 0.55 13.66 20.88
C GLU A 110 0.75 12.66 22.02
N LYS A 111 0.38 11.39 21.83
CA LYS A 111 0.59 10.34 22.82
C LYS A 111 2.07 10.15 23.13
N GLU A 112 2.94 10.20 22.13
CA GLU A 112 4.40 10.16 22.31
C GLU A 112 4.89 11.31 23.21
N ARG A 113 4.43 12.55 22.96
CA ARG A 113 4.74 13.71 23.82
C ARG A 113 4.31 13.46 25.27
N HIS A 114 3.08 12.99 25.48
CA HIS A 114 2.55 12.71 26.82
C HIS A 114 3.35 11.63 27.53
N PHE A 115 3.70 10.51 26.86
CA PHE A 115 4.50 9.45 27.47
C PHE A 115 5.90 9.92 27.86
N LEU A 116 6.53 10.79 27.05
CA LEU A 116 7.83 11.37 27.39
C LEU A 116 7.74 12.31 28.59
N GLU A 117 6.69 13.11 28.69
CA GLU A 117 6.46 13.98 29.85
C GLU A 117 6.23 13.17 31.13
N GLU A 118 5.40 12.14 31.07
CA GLU A 118 5.19 11.21 32.19
C GLU A 118 6.50 10.52 32.61
N LEU A 119 7.29 10.05 31.64
CA LEU A 119 8.56 9.40 31.90
C LEU A 119 9.54 10.36 32.60
N LYS A 120 9.61 11.62 32.15
CA LYS A 120 10.42 12.67 32.78
C LYS A 120 9.97 12.93 34.22
N LEU A 121 8.67 13.07 34.46
CA LEU A 121 8.12 13.31 35.80
C LEU A 121 8.42 12.14 36.74
N ARG A 122 8.19 10.89 36.30
CA ARG A 122 8.49 9.70 37.11
C ARG A 122 9.98 9.55 37.39
N SER A 123 10.83 9.82 36.42
CA SER A 123 12.29 9.83 36.61
C SER A 123 12.70 10.87 37.65
N HIS A 124 12.15 12.07 37.59
CA HIS A 124 12.42 13.12 38.57
C HIS A 124 11.97 12.71 39.98
N CYS A 125 10.76 12.18 40.13
CA CYS A 125 10.27 11.66 41.41
C CYS A 125 11.16 10.53 41.96
N SER A 126 11.59 9.60 41.11
CA SER A 126 12.52 8.54 41.50
C SER A 126 13.85 9.09 41.98
N ASN A 127 14.38 10.13 41.33
CA ASN A 127 15.63 10.78 41.76
C ASN A 127 15.50 11.46 43.12
N ILE A 128 14.37 12.13 43.39
CA ILE A 128 14.09 12.74 44.70
C ILE A 128 14.06 11.66 45.79
N LEU A 129 13.28 10.60 45.59
CA LEU A 129 13.17 9.51 46.56
C LEU A 129 14.51 8.79 46.79
N ASN A 130 15.30 8.56 45.73
CA ASN A 130 16.64 8.00 45.87
C ASN A 130 17.58 8.91 46.66
N ALA A 131 17.52 10.23 46.44
CA ALA A 131 18.30 11.18 47.22
C ALA A 131 17.88 11.21 48.69
N GLU A 132 16.58 11.10 48.98
CA GLU A 132 16.07 10.99 50.35
C GLU A 132 16.52 9.68 51.02
N LEU A 133 16.42 8.55 50.31
CA LEU A 133 16.90 7.26 50.79
C LEU A 133 18.41 7.28 51.07
N GLN A 134 19.20 7.89 50.18
CA GLN A 134 20.64 8.04 50.37
C GLN A 134 20.98 8.87 51.61
N LYS A 135 20.27 9.99 51.84
CA LYS A 135 20.42 10.79 53.07
C LYS A 135 20.09 9.96 54.32
N GLN A 136 19.05 9.14 54.26
CA GLN A 136 18.71 8.22 55.36
C GLN A 136 19.80 7.15 55.56
N ALA A 137 20.37 6.60 54.50
CA ALA A 137 21.47 5.65 54.58
C ALA A 137 22.73 6.26 55.21
N GLU A 138 23.07 7.50 54.85
CA GLU A 138 24.21 8.25 55.41
C GLU A 138 24.02 8.53 56.91
N THR A 139 22.82 8.97 57.32
CA THR A 139 22.52 9.17 58.75
C THR A 139 22.55 7.87 59.54
N ALA A 140 22.01 6.78 59.00
CA ALA A 140 22.08 5.46 59.62
C ALA A 140 23.53 4.96 59.76
N ALA A 141 24.37 5.16 58.74
CA ALA A 141 25.79 4.82 58.77
C ALA A 141 26.54 5.65 59.82
N TYR A 142 26.26 6.96 59.90
CA TYR A 142 26.85 7.84 60.90
C TYR A 142 26.52 7.42 62.33
N LEU A 143 25.24 7.13 62.63
CA LEU A 143 24.82 6.65 63.94
C LEU A 143 25.42 5.27 64.26
N SER A 144 25.50 4.39 63.26
CA SER A 144 26.16 3.09 63.42
C SER A 144 27.64 3.25 63.77
N PHE A 145 28.35 4.16 63.09
CA PHE A 145 29.75 4.50 63.42
C PHE A 145 29.88 5.05 64.85
N GLN A 146 28.99 5.95 65.27
CA GLN A 146 28.98 6.47 66.64
C GLN A 146 28.76 5.35 67.68
N LEU A 147 27.82 4.44 67.42
CA LEU A 147 27.54 3.30 68.30
C LEU A 147 28.74 2.35 68.37
N HIS A 148 29.38 2.05 67.24
CA HIS A 148 30.59 1.23 67.23
C HIS A 148 31.74 1.91 67.98
N ALA A 149 31.96 3.21 67.77
CA ALA A 149 32.97 3.98 68.51
C ALA A 149 32.70 4.00 70.02
N ALA A 150 31.45 4.18 70.44
CA ALA A 150 31.05 4.13 71.85
C ALA A 150 31.28 2.73 72.46
N ARG A 151 30.88 1.67 71.74
CA ARG A 151 31.14 0.27 72.13
C ARG A 151 32.62 -0.02 72.26
N GLN A 152 33.44 0.47 71.32
CA GLN A 152 34.89 0.32 71.38
C GLN A 152 35.46 1.04 72.61
N LYS A 153 35.11 2.31 72.86
CA LYS A 153 35.59 3.04 74.05
C LYS A 153 35.25 2.31 75.35
N LEU A 154 34.02 1.83 75.48
CA LEU A 154 33.58 1.06 76.66
C LEU A 154 34.30 -0.28 76.78
N HIS A 155 34.57 -0.97 75.67
CA HIS A 155 35.36 -2.20 75.68
C HIS A 155 36.81 -1.95 76.12
N HIS A 156 37.45 -0.88 75.62
CA HIS A 156 38.79 -0.48 76.07
C HIS A 156 38.81 -0.16 77.57
N GLN A 157 37.81 0.58 78.08
CA GLN A 157 37.68 0.87 79.51
C GLN A 157 37.57 -0.42 80.34
N ARG A 158 36.73 -1.38 79.93
CA ARG A 158 36.60 -2.69 80.60
C ARG A 158 37.91 -3.48 80.58
N MET A 159 38.64 -3.45 79.48
CA MET A 159 39.96 -4.11 79.38
C MET A 159 41.00 -3.45 80.28
N GLN A 160 41.03 -2.12 80.35
CA GLN A 160 41.90 -1.38 81.28
C GLN A 160 41.55 -1.66 82.74
N GLN A 161 40.26 -1.75 83.10
CA GLN A 161 39.84 -2.13 84.45
C GLN A 161 40.30 -3.56 84.80
N ARG A 162 40.17 -4.52 83.88
CA ARG A 162 40.69 -5.88 84.08
C ARG A 162 42.21 -5.87 84.26
N GLN A 163 42.96 -5.10 83.48
CA GLN A 163 44.40 -4.98 83.64
C GLN A 163 44.78 -4.30 84.96
N GLY A 164 44.10 -3.22 85.36
CA GLY A 164 44.33 -2.56 86.65
C GLY A 164 44.03 -3.43 87.87
N LEU A 165 43.04 -4.32 87.78
CA LEU A 165 42.78 -5.33 88.82
C LEU A 165 43.89 -6.40 88.88
N LEU A 166 44.42 -6.83 87.73
CA LEU A 166 45.54 -7.78 87.67
C LEU A 166 46.87 -7.14 88.13
N THR A 167 47.11 -5.85 87.84
CA THR A 167 48.30 -5.12 88.30
C THR A 167 48.22 -4.74 89.78
N ARG A 168 47.03 -4.51 90.35
CA ARG A 168 46.84 -4.28 91.79
C ARG A 168 46.91 -5.58 92.63
N ALA A 169 46.67 -6.73 91.99
CA ALA A 169 46.80 -8.04 92.62
C ALA A 169 48.26 -8.55 92.69
N ASN A 170 49.28 -7.74 92.37
CA ASN A 170 50.67 -8.13 92.58
C ASN A 170 51.58 -6.95 92.94
N PRO A 171 51.94 -6.85 94.24
CA PRO A 171 53.32 -6.57 94.60
C PRO A 171 53.78 -7.57 95.69
N GLN A 172 54.50 -8.63 95.30
CA GLN A 172 55.58 -9.35 96.01
C GLN A 172 55.61 -10.82 95.53
N GLY A 173 56.62 -11.20 94.76
CA GLY A 173 57.73 -12.01 95.29
C GLY A 173 57.57 -13.47 94.84
N ALA A 174 58.30 -13.90 93.81
CA ALA A 174 59.53 -14.67 93.97
C ALA A 174 59.34 -16.11 94.49
N GLN A 175 59.31 -17.03 93.51
CA GLN A 175 59.99 -18.34 93.47
C GLN A 175 59.60 -19.53 94.39
N TYR A 176 59.82 -20.69 93.76
CA TYR A 176 60.05 -22.05 94.27
C TYR A 176 58.87 -23.02 94.32
N GLY A 177 59.10 -24.21 93.74
CA GLY A 177 58.29 -25.40 93.98
C GLY A 177 58.14 -26.27 92.73
N ALA A 178 59.17 -27.04 92.40
CA ALA A 178 59.12 -28.10 91.40
C ALA A 178 58.35 -29.33 91.90
N GLU A 179 57.96 -30.16 90.92
CA GLU A 179 57.77 -31.62 90.96
C GLU A 179 56.34 -32.21 91.00
N HIS A 180 56.18 -33.13 90.04
CA HIS A 180 55.28 -34.28 89.90
C HIS A 180 53.85 -34.16 89.33
N ASN A 181 53.82 -34.39 88.02
CA ASN A 181 53.31 -35.61 87.35
C ASN A 181 51.83 -35.71 86.91
N SER A 182 51.71 -36.08 85.63
CA SER A 182 50.67 -36.94 85.02
C SER A 182 49.29 -36.33 84.71
N LEU A 183 49.10 -35.88 83.46
CA LEU A 183 48.39 -36.62 82.39
C LEU A 183 48.01 -35.70 81.21
N SER A 184 48.53 -36.06 80.03
CA SER A 184 48.06 -35.69 78.69
C SER A 184 46.61 -36.18 78.51
N PRO A 185 45.76 -35.60 77.60
CA PRO A 185 45.92 -35.99 76.20
C PRO A 185 45.45 -34.97 75.11
N TYR A 186 45.97 -35.20 73.91
CA TYR A 186 45.44 -34.82 72.58
C TYR A 186 45.57 -33.37 72.05
N LEU A 187 46.57 -33.23 71.18
CA LEU A 187 46.65 -32.38 69.98
C LEU A 187 45.52 -32.74 68.96
N PRO A 188 45.12 -31.86 67.99
CA PRO A 188 46.05 -31.41 66.95
C PRO A 188 45.93 -29.99 66.38
N SER A 189 47.13 -29.50 66.03
CA SER A 189 47.48 -28.60 64.93
C SER A 189 46.69 -28.86 63.64
N GLY A 190 46.32 -27.81 62.90
CA GLY A 190 45.93 -27.97 61.50
C GLY A 190 45.17 -26.82 60.86
N ALA A 191 45.90 -26.03 60.06
CA ALA A 191 45.51 -25.55 58.74
C ALA A 191 44.33 -24.56 58.54
N SER A 192 44.73 -23.35 58.15
CA SER A 192 44.27 -22.59 56.98
C SER A 192 43.18 -23.23 56.11
N PRO A 193 42.09 -22.52 55.75
CA PRO A 193 41.22 -22.95 54.68
C PRO A 193 41.80 -22.52 53.33
N SER A 194 42.67 -23.36 52.75
CA SER A 194 42.94 -23.33 51.31
C SER A 194 41.92 -24.21 50.59
N SER A 195 41.31 -23.62 49.57
CA SER A 195 40.36 -24.15 48.59
C SER A 195 40.59 -25.60 48.13
N PRO A 196 39.53 -26.37 47.85
CA PRO A 196 39.56 -27.37 46.79
C PRO A 196 38.81 -26.83 45.57
N VAL A 197 39.58 -26.42 44.56
CA VAL A 197 39.10 -26.29 43.17
C VAL A 197 38.75 -27.70 42.69
N VAL A 198 37.48 -28.07 42.75
CA VAL A 198 36.94 -29.23 42.06
C VAL A 198 36.48 -28.76 40.68
N LYS A 199 37.19 -29.19 39.62
CA LYS A 199 36.70 -29.11 38.24
C LYS A 199 35.90 -30.36 37.93
N PRO A 200 34.61 -30.29 37.58
CA PRO A 200 33.92 -31.36 36.88
C PRO A 200 34.00 -31.12 35.37
N LYS A 201 34.39 -32.19 34.70
CA LYS A 201 34.48 -32.38 33.25
C LYS A 201 33.13 -32.10 32.57
N ARG A 202 33.16 -31.29 31.51
CA ARG A 202 32.03 -31.03 30.60
C ARG A 202 31.33 -32.32 30.18
N LYS A 203 30.04 -32.44 30.49
CA LYS A 203 29.05 -33.17 29.69
C LYS A 203 27.77 -32.34 29.61
N SER A 204 27.48 -31.94 28.39
CA SER A 204 26.28 -31.24 27.94
C SER A 204 25.03 -32.07 28.20
N THR A 205 24.00 -31.48 28.83
CA THR A 205 22.58 -31.73 28.56
C THR A 205 21.71 -30.72 29.32
N ARG A 206 21.15 -29.75 28.58
CA ARG A 206 19.84 -29.09 28.76
C ARG A 206 19.37 -28.74 30.19
N SER A 207 19.53 -27.48 30.60
CA SER A 207 18.82 -26.90 31.76
C SER A 207 18.44 -25.44 31.51
N SER A 208 17.39 -25.21 30.73
CA SER A 208 16.76 -23.89 30.53
C SER A 208 15.32 -23.93 31.01
N LEU A 209 15.10 -24.24 32.29
CA LEU A 209 13.78 -24.23 32.94
C LEU A 209 13.97 -23.96 34.44
N LYS A 210 14.46 -22.78 34.84
CA LYS A 210 14.42 -22.23 36.21
C LYS A 210 15.17 -20.88 36.34
N VAL A 211 14.78 -19.88 35.54
CA VAL A 211 15.14 -18.47 35.78
C VAL A 211 13.90 -17.59 35.59
N GLU A 212 12.75 -18.06 36.08
CA GLU A 212 11.46 -17.39 35.92
C GLU A 212 10.68 -17.45 37.24
N ARG A 213 11.29 -16.96 38.34
CA ARG A 213 10.57 -16.84 39.62
C ARG A 213 11.06 -15.73 40.56
N ALA A 214 11.85 -14.78 40.06
CA ALA A 214 12.40 -13.71 40.90
C ALA A 214 12.08 -12.29 40.41
N ARG A 215 11.13 -12.14 39.48
CA ARG A 215 10.65 -10.84 38.98
C ARG A 215 9.14 -10.88 38.75
N GLU A 216 8.39 -11.17 39.80
CA GLU A 216 6.91 -11.26 39.74
C GLU A 216 6.24 -10.02 40.38
N CYS A 217 6.97 -8.92 40.56
CA CYS A 217 6.44 -7.69 41.20
C CYS A 217 6.37 -6.47 40.26
N VAL A 218 6.38 -6.69 38.94
CA VAL A 218 5.99 -5.65 37.97
C VAL A 218 4.93 -6.27 37.08
N PRO A 219 3.74 -5.68 36.93
CA PRO A 219 2.80 -6.09 35.91
C PRO A 219 3.53 -6.03 34.56
N ILE A 220 3.79 -7.19 33.97
CA ILE A 220 4.23 -7.28 32.58
C ILE A 220 2.96 -7.04 31.77
N GLU A 221 2.58 -5.77 31.64
CA GLU A 221 1.64 -5.37 30.61
C GLU A 221 2.31 -5.75 29.29
N ARG A 222 1.84 -6.86 28.70
CA ARG A 222 2.35 -7.33 27.42
C ARG A 222 1.93 -6.27 26.41
N VAL A 223 2.83 -5.34 26.11
CA VAL A 223 2.70 -4.45 24.96
C VAL A 223 2.72 -5.37 23.75
N THR A 224 1.53 -5.77 23.28
CA THR A 224 1.36 -6.31 21.93
C THR A 224 1.76 -5.19 20.99
N GLY A 225 3.05 -5.17 20.65
CA GLY A 225 3.51 -4.46 19.47
C GLY A 225 2.76 -4.97 18.24
N PRO A 226 2.75 -4.19 17.14
CA PRO A 226 2.16 -4.65 15.89
C PRO A 226 2.75 -6.01 15.52
N GLU A 227 1.87 -6.92 15.09
CA GLU A 227 2.19 -8.27 14.65
C GLU A 227 3.42 -8.27 13.74
N GLU A 228 4.39 -9.16 14.02
CA GLU A 228 5.64 -9.25 13.26
C GLU A 228 5.29 -9.45 11.78
N PRO A 229 5.77 -8.57 10.87
CA PRO A 229 5.32 -8.59 9.49
C PRO A 229 5.72 -9.92 8.84
N THR A 230 4.72 -10.73 8.50
CA THR A 230 4.90 -11.95 7.72
C THR A 230 5.70 -11.62 6.46
N ALA A 231 6.74 -12.41 6.18
CA ALA A 231 7.56 -12.24 4.99
C ALA A 231 6.65 -12.20 3.74
N MET A 232 6.88 -11.20 2.88
CA MET A 232 6.10 -11.02 1.66
C MET A 232 6.15 -12.31 0.81
N PRO A 233 5.03 -12.73 0.21
CA PRO A 233 5.04 -13.86 -0.72
C PRO A 233 6.00 -13.53 -1.88
N ASP A 234 6.76 -14.55 -2.30
CA ASP A 234 7.79 -14.40 -3.33
C ASP A 234 7.22 -13.77 -4.62
N PRO A 235 7.68 -12.57 -5.03
CA PRO A 235 7.17 -11.89 -6.22
C PRO A 235 7.46 -12.67 -7.51
N ALA A 236 8.37 -13.65 -7.50
CA ALA A 236 8.68 -14.49 -8.65
C ALA A 236 7.47 -15.33 -9.10
N LEU A 237 6.46 -15.56 -8.24
CA LEU A 237 5.22 -16.25 -8.60
C LEU A 237 4.37 -15.48 -9.63
N PHE A 238 4.56 -14.16 -9.74
CA PHE A 238 3.82 -13.29 -10.66
C PHE A 238 4.58 -13.05 -11.98
N LEU A 239 5.87 -13.38 -12.03
CA LEU A 239 6.74 -13.10 -13.19
C LEU A 239 6.87 -14.28 -14.16
N HIS A 240 6.24 -15.41 -13.85
CA HIS A 240 6.23 -16.58 -14.72
C HIS A 240 4.80 -16.90 -15.14
N PRO A 241 4.51 -16.95 -16.46
CA PRO A 241 3.25 -17.50 -16.95
C PRO A 241 3.06 -18.90 -16.36
N TRP A 242 1.95 -19.08 -15.65
CA TRP A 242 1.52 -20.34 -15.04
C TRP A 242 1.51 -21.45 -16.10
N ARG A 243 2.62 -22.15 -16.25
CA ARG A 243 2.66 -23.43 -16.95
C ARG A 243 2.21 -24.45 -15.92
N HIS A 244 1.00 -24.98 -16.11
CA HIS A 244 0.45 -26.09 -15.35
C HIS A 244 1.53 -27.16 -15.10
N ARG A 245 2.14 -27.11 -13.92
CA ARG A 245 2.96 -28.20 -13.43
C ARG A 245 2.00 -29.17 -12.77
N ALA A 246 1.75 -30.30 -13.42
CA ALA A 246 1.10 -31.43 -12.80
C ALA A 246 1.81 -31.73 -11.49
N HIS A 247 1.12 -31.50 -10.37
CA HIS A 247 1.60 -31.91 -9.06
C HIS A 247 1.47 -33.44 -8.97
N PRO A 248 2.55 -34.19 -8.68
CA PRO A 248 2.43 -35.57 -8.28
C PRO A 248 1.66 -35.62 -6.96
N ARG A 249 0.59 -36.42 -6.94
CA ARG A 249 -0.17 -36.74 -5.75
C ARG A 249 0.77 -37.34 -4.69
N HIS A 250 0.91 -36.68 -3.55
CA HIS A 250 1.28 -37.37 -2.32
C HIS A 250 0.04 -37.54 -1.44
N THR A 251 -0.21 -38.81 -1.17
CA THR A 251 -1.19 -39.40 -0.28
C THR A 251 -0.93 -39.08 1.19
N GLY A 252 -1.98 -38.64 1.89
CA GLY A 252 -2.41 -39.21 3.18
C GLY A 252 -1.84 -38.62 4.49
N ALA A 253 -2.70 -37.91 5.23
CA ALA A 253 -3.00 -38.08 6.68
C ALA A 253 -3.84 -36.86 7.15
N GLN A 254 -5.15 -36.88 6.98
CA GLN A 254 -6.14 -37.26 8.01
C GLN A 254 -6.19 -36.30 9.23
N ARG A 255 -7.06 -35.28 9.15
CA ARG A 255 -8.00 -34.94 10.23
C ARG A 255 -9.12 -34.00 9.74
N GLN A 256 -10.31 -34.58 9.61
CA GLN A 256 -11.64 -33.96 9.68
C GLN A 256 -12.40 -34.84 10.71
N PRO A 257 -13.48 -34.39 11.39
CA PRO A 257 -14.49 -33.49 10.83
C PRO A 257 -15.15 -32.49 11.81
N SER A 258 -15.82 -31.47 11.25
CA SER A 258 -17.22 -31.21 11.62
C SER A 258 -17.91 -30.39 10.54
N LEU A 259 -19.03 -30.95 10.10
CA LEU A 259 -19.93 -30.54 9.04
C LEU A 259 -20.76 -29.32 9.47
N HIS A 260 -21.01 -28.38 8.56
CA HIS A 260 -22.37 -27.89 8.36
C HIS A 260 -22.53 -27.36 6.93
N LEU A 261 -23.38 -28.06 6.19
CA LEU A 261 -23.88 -27.73 4.86
C LEU A 261 -24.99 -26.68 5.04
N ASN A 262 -25.02 -25.66 4.19
CA ASN A 262 -26.21 -25.33 3.38
C ASN A 262 -25.86 -24.18 2.43
N LYS A 263 -25.84 -24.53 1.15
CA LYS A 263 -25.72 -23.65 0.00
C LYS A 263 -27.07 -23.68 -0.69
N GLU A 264 -27.71 -22.53 -0.84
CA GLU A 264 -28.76 -22.36 -1.83
C GLU A 264 -28.60 -20.98 -2.45
N SER A 265 -28.08 -20.98 -3.67
CA SER A 265 -28.05 -19.83 -4.57
C SER A 265 -28.03 -20.39 -5.97
N ALA A 266 -29.17 -20.33 -6.65
CA ALA A 266 -29.30 -20.56 -8.07
C ALA A 266 -30.34 -19.59 -8.63
N ASN A 267 -29.86 -18.57 -9.33
CA ASN A 267 -30.52 -17.91 -10.44
C ASN A 267 -29.47 -17.06 -11.16
N GLY A 268 -29.39 -17.20 -12.48
CA GLY A 268 -28.50 -16.42 -13.33
C GLY A 268 -28.01 -17.21 -14.53
N ASP A 269 -28.90 -17.38 -15.50
CA ASP A 269 -28.62 -17.88 -16.85
C ASP A 269 -27.82 -16.86 -17.69
N GLY A 270 -27.12 -17.39 -18.69
CA GLY A 270 -26.49 -16.69 -19.82
C GLY A 270 -25.08 -17.23 -20.09
N GLU A 271 -24.64 -17.56 -21.30
CA GLU A 271 -25.19 -17.51 -22.66
C GLU A 271 -24.42 -18.54 -23.51
N ASP A 272 -25.13 -19.11 -24.51
CA ASP A 272 -24.75 -19.28 -25.93
C ASP A 272 -23.51 -20.11 -26.34
N LEU A 273 -23.72 -20.95 -27.37
CA LEU A 273 -22.83 -21.18 -28.52
C LEU A 273 -23.42 -22.27 -29.45
N GLY A 274 -23.87 -21.88 -30.66
CA GLY A 274 -23.49 -22.62 -31.88
C GLY A 274 -24.57 -23.13 -32.85
N GLN A 275 -24.79 -22.35 -33.93
CA GLN A 275 -24.81 -22.75 -35.35
C GLN A 275 -26.13 -23.21 -36.07
N PRO A 276 -26.18 -23.12 -37.44
CA PRO A 276 -27.27 -22.50 -38.21
C PRO A 276 -28.19 -23.48 -38.96
N ARG A 277 -29.42 -23.07 -39.36
CA ARG A 277 -30.08 -23.48 -40.63
C ARG A 277 -31.43 -22.80 -40.91
N ASP A 278 -31.78 -22.86 -42.18
CA ASP A 278 -32.80 -22.18 -42.99
C ASP A 278 -34.31 -22.34 -42.67
N GLU A 279 -35.04 -21.42 -43.33
CA GLU A 279 -36.36 -21.56 -43.97
C GLU A 279 -37.68 -21.32 -43.19
N ALA A 280 -38.26 -20.15 -43.52
CA ALA A 280 -39.62 -19.94 -44.05
C ALA A 280 -40.88 -20.15 -43.16
N ALA A 281 -41.59 -19.02 -43.03
CA ALA A 281 -43.03 -18.82 -43.29
C ALA A 281 -44.03 -18.77 -42.11
N ARG A 282 -44.66 -17.57 -42.06
CA ARG A 282 -46.09 -17.25 -41.87
C ARG A 282 -46.65 -17.05 -40.45
N LEU A 283 -46.95 -15.76 -40.19
CA LEU A 283 -48.23 -15.14 -39.80
C LEU A 283 -49.07 -15.78 -38.66
N VAL A 284 -49.42 -14.98 -37.64
CA VAL A 284 -50.74 -14.34 -37.47
C VAL A 284 -50.81 -13.61 -36.11
N SER A 285 -51.45 -12.45 -36.15
CA SER A 285 -51.84 -11.49 -35.10
C SER A 285 -52.46 -12.04 -33.80
N SER A 286 -52.27 -11.31 -32.70
CA SER A 286 -53.36 -10.65 -31.90
C SER A 286 -52.76 -10.02 -30.64
N THR A 287 -52.83 -8.70 -30.45
CA THR A 287 -53.91 -7.92 -29.81
C THR A 287 -54.19 -8.31 -28.36
N THR A 288 -53.75 -7.51 -27.38
CA THR A 288 -54.62 -6.96 -26.31
C THR A 288 -53.88 -5.89 -25.48
N ALA A 289 -54.59 -4.78 -25.24
CA ALA A 289 -54.17 -3.59 -24.51
C ALA A 289 -54.67 -3.66 -23.03
N PRO A 290 -54.35 -2.65 -22.17
CA PRO A 290 -54.31 -2.76 -20.70
C PRO A 290 -55.60 -2.26 -20.02
N PRO A 291 -55.63 -2.27 -18.67
CA PRO A 291 -56.16 -1.12 -17.92
C PRO A 291 -55.31 -0.85 -16.66
N ALA A 292 -55.45 0.20 -15.86
CA ALA A 292 -56.01 1.55 -15.92
C ALA A 292 -55.58 2.19 -14.58
N ALA A 293 -55.50 3.52 -14.54
CA ALA A 293 -55.18 4.32 -13.36
C ALA A 293 -56.30 4.27 -12.30
N GLU A 294 -55.94 4.47 -11.02
CA GLU A 294 -56.81 5.21 -10.10
C GLU A 294 -56.00 5.90 -9.00
N ALA A 295 -56.20 7.21 -8.90
CA ALA A 295 -55.73 8.09 -7.85
C ALA A 295 -56.78 8.14 -6.74
N LYS A 296 -56.35 8.28 -5.47
CA LYS A 296 -57.15 8.96 -4.44
C LYS A 296 -56.24 9.69 -3.46
N ALA A 297 -56.54 10.97 -3.30
CA ALA A 297 -56.13 11.83 -2.23
C ALA A 297 -57.00 11.57 -1.00
N ASP A 298 -56.39 11.72 0.18
CA ASP A 298 -56.94 12.33 1.39
C ASP A 298 -55.74 12.88 2.20
#